data_AF-A0A940ZGA5-F1
#
_entry.id   AF-A0A940ZGA5-F1
#
_cell.length_a   1.000
_cell.length_b   1.000
_cell.length_c   1.000
_cell.angle_alpha   90.00
_cell.angle_beta   90.00
_cell.angle_gamma   90.00
#
_symmetry.space_group_name_H-M   'P 1'
#
loop_
_entity.id
_entity.type
_entity.pdbx_description
1 polymer ?
#
loop_
_entity_poly.entity_id
_entity_poly.type
_entity_poly.pdbx_seq_one_letter_code
_entity_poly.pdbx_strand_id
1 'polypeptide(L)'
;MKPRGLFLFICIVFMQTWISHGFALEKISHMDLNQKIAELTIDGFSLGSHLKNKLNFKNGIEEVLTGSFGSDGKSIRQPVWWWLREGGKTEDEPDGLAVTIGGSGRSNNHFHNPLQADWEEAGLNDYVGPFRYYGQSSAIWAQNSEQDVGGQWSWEDTRGFYYKALTAGSRQEREAAFADTFRGLGQICHLIQDASIPAHVRNSIHIGFN
;
A
#
# COMPACT_ATOMS: atom_id res chain seq x y z
N MET A 1 -2.27 34.19 -42.37
CA MET A 1 -2.33 32.77 -41.94
C MET A 1 -3.03 32.72 -40.60
N LYS A 2 -4.14 31.98 -40.48
CA LYS A 2 -4.97 31.96 -39.25
C LYS A 2 -4.20 31.27 -38.11
N PRO A 3 -4.28 31.74 -36.85
CA PRO A 3 -3.54 31.21 -35.70
C PRO A 3 -4.18 29.91 -35.19
N ARG A 4 -4.44 28.96 -36.09
CA ARG A 4 -5.07 27.67 -35.76
C ARG A 4 -4.18 26.84 -34.83
N GLY A 5 -2.86 26.98 -34.93
CA GLY A 5 -1.90 26.27 -34.06
C GLY A 5 -1.88 26.78 -32.62
N LEU A 6 -2.00 28.11 -32.42
CA LEU A 6 -1.95 28.71 -31.07
C LEU A 6 -3.22 28.39 -30.28
N PHE A 7 -4.38 28.39 -30.93
CA PHE A 7 -5.64 28.02 -30.29
C PHE A 7 -5.68 26.52 -29.93
N LEU A 8 -5.18 25.64 -30.81
CA LEU A 8 -5.05 24.21 -30.48
C LEU A 8 -4.10 23.99 -29.30
N PHE A 9 -2.96 24.69 -29.27
CA PHE A 9 -1.98 24.61 -28.18
C PHE A 9 -2.58 25.10 -26.85
N ILE A 10 -3.31 26.22 -26.85
CA ILE A 10 -3.97 26.73 -25.64
C ILE A 10 -5.11 25.79 -25.19
N CYS A 11 -5.87 25.20 -26.11
CA CYS A 11 -6.89 24.21 -25.76
C CYS A 11 -6.30 22.92 -25.18
N ILE A 12 -5.15 22.45 -25.68
CA ILE A 12 -4.41 21.31 -25.11
C ILE A 12 -3.92 21.65 -23.69
N VAL A 13 -3.37 22.85 -23.49
CA VAL A 13 -2.91 23.31 -22.17
C VAL A 13 -4.09 23.52 -21.21
N PHE A 14 -5.26 23.98 -21.68
CA PHE A 14 -6.45 24.15 -20.84
C PHE A 14 -7.17 22.82 -20.52
N MET A 15 -7.14 21.83 -21.42
CA MET A 15 -7.65 20.49 -21.11
C MET A 15 -6.78 19.76 -20.08
N GLN A 16 -5.49 20.12 -19.95
CA GLN A 16 -4.61 19.59 -18.91
C GLN A 16 -4.85 20.19 -17.50
N THR A 17 -5.58 21.30 -17.38
CA THR A 17 -5.78 21.98 -16.08
C THR A 17 -7.13 21.68 -15.42
N TRP A 18 -7.98 20.85 -16.05
CA TRP A 18 -9.32 20.52 -15.59
C TRP A 18 -9.54 19.00 -15.43
N ILE A 19 -8.48 18.26 -15.09
CA ILE A 19 -8.61 16.83 -14.76
C ILE A 19 -8.62 16.69 -13.23
N SER A 20 -9.77 16.22 -12.75
CA SER A 20 -10.11 16.04 -11.35
C SER A 20 -9.28 14.92 -10.72
N HIS A 21 -8.36 15.26 -9.83
CA HIS A 21 -7.92 14.58 -8.58
C HIS A 21 -7.86 13.03 -8.50
N GLY A 22 -7.76 12.29 -9.61
CA GLY A 22 -7.64 10.84 -9.62
C GLY A 22 -6.18 10.40 -9.66
N PHE A 23 -5.45 10.53 -8.56
CA PHE A 23 -4.09 9.98 -8.46
C PHE A 23 -4.14 8.45 -8.41
N ALA A 24 -3.28 7.79 -9.20
CA ALA A 24 -3.11 6.33 -9.18
C ALA A 24 -2.20 5.83 -8.03
N LEU A 25 -1.64 6.74 -7.22
CA LEU A 25 -0.80 6.42 -6.05
C LEU A 25 -1.24 7.35 -4.91
N GLU A 26 -2.51 7.23 -4.53
CA GLU A 26 -3.13 8.13 -3.57
C GLU A 26 -2.93 7.61 -2.14
N LYS A 27 -1.73 7.85 -1.62
CA LYS A 27 -1.29 7.47 -0.28
C LYS A 27 -2.29 7.81 0.83
N ILE A 28 -2.95 8.96 0.75
CA ILE A 28 -3.81 9.47 1.83
C ILE A 28 -5.11 8.66 1.90
N SER A 29 -5.68 8.26 0.77
CA SER A 29 -6.89 7.44 0.70
C SER A 29 -6.64 6.07 1.28
N HIS A 30 -5.53 5.42 0.93
CA HIS A 30 -5.19 4.10 1.49
C HIS A 30 -4.98 4.17 3.00
N MET A 31 -4.27 5.20 3.45
CA MET A 31 -4.05 5.49 4.87
C MET A 31 -5.39 5.70 5.61
N ASP A 32 -6.26 6.55 5.09
CA ASP A 32 -7.55 6.88 5.70
C ASP A 32 -8.53 5.71 5.66
N LEU A 33 -8.56 4.94 4.56
CA LEU A 33 -9.35 3.70 4.44
C LEU A 33 -8.90 2.68 5.47
N ASN A 34 -7.60 2.45 5.63
CA ASN A 34 -7.08 1.55 6.65
C ASN A 34 -7.44 2.00 8.07
N GLN A 35 -7.35 3.30 8.35
CA GLN A 35 -7.80 3.85 9.62
C GLN A 35 -9.30 3.55 9.84
N LYS A 36 -10.15 3.77 8.82
CA LYS A 36 -11.58 3.47 8.90
C LYS A 36 -11.85 1.97 9.11
N ILE A 37 -11.11 1.09 8.44
CA ILE A 37 -11.21 -0.36 8.64
C ILE A 37 -10.88 -0.74 10.08
N ALA A 38 -9.88 -0.11 10.72
CA ALA A 38 -9.58 -0.35 12.13
C ALA A 38 -10.68 0.14 13.08
N GLU A 39 -11.25 1.31 12.81
CA GLU A 39 -12.18 2.02 13.70
C GLU A 39 -13.62 1.48 13.61
N LEU A 40 -14.05 1.04 12.44
CA LEU A 40 -15.44 0.68 12.18
C LEU A 40 -15.79 -0.75 12.63
N THR A 41 -17.09 -0.99 12.72
CA THR A 41 -17.64 -2.35 12.74
C THR A 41 -18.22 -2.63 11.36
N ILE A 42 -17.67 -3.62 10.66
CA ILE A 42 -18.02 -3.99 9.28
C ILE A 42 -18.58 -5.41 9.32
N ASP A 43 -19.82 -5.59 8.86
CA ASP A 43 -20.53 -6.89 8.86
C ASP A 43 -20.46 -7.65 10.20
N GLY A 44 -20.61 -6.90 11.30
CA GLY A 44 -20.56 -7.44 12.66
C GLY A 44 -19.15 -7.72 13.20
N PHE A 45 -18.10 -7.54 12.38
CA PHE A 45 -16.71 -7.61 12.82
C PHE A 45 -16.20 -6.24 13.29
N SER A 46 -15.59 -6.21 14.47
CA SER A 46 -14.89 -5.05 15.02
C SER A 46 -13.48 -5.46 15.43
N LEU A 47 -12.46 -4.83 14.85
CA LEU A 47 -11.07 -5.11 15.20
C LEU A 47 -10.84 -4.89 16.70
N GLY A 48 -11.31 -3.77 17.26
CA GLY A 48 -11.16 -3.47 18.68
C GLY A 48 -11.78 -4.53 19.60
N SER A 49 -12.96 -5.04 19.23
CA SER A 49 -13.62 -6.11 19.98
C SER A 49 -12.86 -7.44 19.84
N HIS A 50 -12.36 -7.75 18.64
CA HIS A 50 -11.53 -8.93 18.41
C HIS A 50 -10.26 -8.89 19.28
N LEU A 51 -9.53 -7.78 19.27
CA LEU A 51 -8.29 -7.60 20.05
C LEU A 51 -8.54 -7.74 21.56
N LYS A 52 -9.62 -7.15 22.07
CA LYS A 52 -10.02 -7.28 23.49
C LYS A 52 -10.34 -8.72 23.85
N ASN A 53 -11.18 -9.37 23.06
CA ASN A 53 -11.79 -10.66 23.41
C ASN A 53 -10.92 -11.87 23.07
N LYS A 54 -9.99 -11.73 22.11
CA LYS A 54 -9.16 -12.84 21.60
C LYS A 54 -7.69 -12.69 21.91
N LEU A 55 -7.18 -11.46 21.95
CA LEU A 55 -5.75 -11.18 22.16
C LEU A 55 -5.46 -10.49 23.49
N ASN A 56 -6.48 -10.23 24.31
CA ASN A 56 -6.37 -9.62 25.64
C ASN A 56 -5.75 -8.20 25.63
N PHE A 57 -5.93 -7.46 24.52
CA PHE A 57 -5.57 -6.05 24.44
C PHE A 57 -6.60 -5.26 25.24
N LYS A 58 -6.21 -4.69 26.38
CA LYS A 58 -7.14 -4.01 27.30
C LYS A 58 -7.85 -2.86 26.60
N ASN A 59 -7.11 -2.14 25.75
CA ASN A 59 -7.59 -0.96 25.07
C ASN A 59 -8.05 -1.22 23.61
N GLY A 60 -8.02 -2.48 23.14
CA GLY A 60 -8.40 -2.81 21.77
C GLY A 60 -7.53 -2.09 20.74
N ILE A 61 -8.15 -1.35 19.81
CA ILE A 61 -7.41 -0.57 18.81
C ILE A 61 -6.62 0.62 19.40
N GLU A 62 -6.94 1.05 20.62
CA GLU A 62 -6.22 2.11 21.33
C GLU A 62 -5.05 1.58 22.17
N GLU A 63 -4.76 0.27 22.11
CA GLU A 63 -3.58 -0.29 22.76
C GLU A 63 -2.32 0.28 22.11
N VAL A 64 -1.48 0.93 22.92
CA VAL A 64 -0.26 1.57 22.45
C VAL A 64 0.86 0.54 22.41
N LEU A 65 1.38 0.29 21.20
CA LEU A 65 2.47 -0.63 20.94
C LEU A 65 3.76 0.14 20.66
N THR A 66 4.87 -0.40 21.15
CA THR A 66 6.21 0.06 20.79
C THR A 66 6.68 -0.69 19.53
N GLY A 67 7.00 0.03 18.46
CA GLY A 67 7.47 -0.56 17.19
C GLY A 67 8.50 0.33 16.50
N SER A 68 9.15 -0.17 15.46
CA SER A 68 10.12 0.60 14.68
C SER A 68 9.44 1.26 13.48
N PHE A 69 9.81 2.51 13.20
CA PHE A 69 9.26 3.27 12.09
C PHE A 69 10.36 4.05 11.36
N GLY A 70 10.19 4.25 10.06
CA GLY A 70 11.17 4.92 9.21
C GLY A 70 12.39 4.06 8.87
N SER A 71 13.24 4.59 8.00
CA SER A 71 14.49 3.95 7.55
C SER A 71 15.60 3.98 8.60
N ASP A 72 15.49 4.84 9.62
CA ASP A 72 16.42 4.91 10.75
C ASP A 72 16.09 3.88 11.86
N GLY A 73 15.00 3.13 11.70
CA GLY A 73 14.57 2.08 12.63
C GLY A 73 14.15 2.60 14.00
N LYS A 74 13.87 3.91 14.12
CA LYS A 74 13.58 4.55 15.40
C LYS A 74 12.35 3.92 16.05
N SER A 75 12.49 3.55 17.32
CA SER A 75 11.36 3.08 18.10
C SER A 75 10.39 4.22 18.40
N ILE A 76 9.14 4.02 18.03
CA ILE A 76 8.02 4.92 18.33
C ILE A 76 6.91 4.16 19.05
N ARG A 77 6.00 4.90 19.69
CA ARG A 77 4.86 4.35 20.40
C ARG A 77 3.59 4.87 19.77
N GLN A 78 2.77 3.98 19.24
CA GLN A 78 1.55 4.34 18.51
C GLN A 78 0.44 3.31 18.79
N PRO A 79 -0.84 3.72 18.74
CA PRO A 79 -1.96 2.81 18.90
C PRO A 79 -2.07 1.83 17.71
N VAL A 80 -2.75 0.70 17.91
CA VAL A 80 -2.92 -0.34 16.87
C VAL A 80 -3.49 0.23 15.57
N TRP A 81 -4.52 1.09 15.63
CA TRP A 81 -5.12 1.66 14.43
C TRP A 81 -4.11 2.48 13.61
N TRP A 82 -3.13 3.11 14.28
CA TRP A 82 -2.13 3.93 13.61
C TRP A 82 -1.15 3.08 12.82
N TRP A 83 -0.75 1.90 13.34
CA TRP A 83 0.12 0.99 12.60
C TRP A 83 -0.56 0.46 11.34
N LEU A 84 -1.85 0.09 11.42
CA LEU A 84 -2.63 -0.33 10.24
C LEU A 84 -2.77 0.80 9.21
N ARG A 85 -3.09 2.01 9.68
CA ARG A 85 -3.15 3.24 8.89
C ARG A 85 -1.83 3.49 8.16
N GLU A 86 -0.71 3.44 8.88
CA GLU A 86 0.58 3.77 8.31
C GLU A 86 1.06 2.72 7.30
N GLY A 87 0.76 1.44 7.53
CA GLY A 87 0.97 0.40 6.52
C GLY A 87 0.29 0.72 5.19
N GLY A 88 -0.93 1.29 5.23
CA GLY A 88 -1.65 1.70 4.02
C GLY A 88 -0.92 2.77 3.21
N LYS A 89 -0.20 3.67 3.87
CA LYS A 89 0.61 4.72 3.24
C LYS A 89 1.95 4.18 2.75
N THR A 90 2.63 3.36 3.54
CA THR A 90 4.01 2.95 3.25
C THR A 90 4.13 1.93 2.12
N GLU A 91 3.03 1.33 1.66
CA GLU A 91 3.05 0.45 0.49
C GLU A 91 3.37 1.20 -0.83
N ASP A 92 3.13 2.51 -0.86
CA ASP A 92 3.55 3.42 -1.94
C ASP A 92 4.96 4.00 -1.72
N GLU A 93 5.67 3.61 -0.66
CA GLU A 93 6.98 4.16 -0.30
C GLU A 93 8.12 3.12 -0.40
N PRO A 94 9.35 3.52 -0.77
CA PRO A 94 9.74 4.84 -1.26
C PRO A 94 9.14 5.18 -2.64
N ASP A 95 8.80 6.46 -2.83
CA ASP A 95 8.25 7.01 -4.06
C ASP A 95 9.32 7.77 -4.88
N GLY A 96 8.96 8.09 -6.13
CA GLY A 96 9.79 8.91 -7.02
C GLY A 96 10.07 8.24 -8.37
N LEU A 97 10.39 9.07 -9.36
CA LEU A 97 10.63 8.60 -10.72
C LEU A 97 11.83 7.65 -10.82
N ALA A 98 12.88 7.90 -10.04
CA ALA A 98 14.10 7.09 -10.06
C ALA A 98 13.90 5.66 -9.56
N VAL A 99 12.94 5.44 -8.65
CA VAL A 99 12.61 4.11 -8.13
C VAL A 99 11.56 3.41 -8.99
N THR A 100 10.65 4.16 -9.62
CA THR A 100 9.57 3.57 -10.43
C THR A 100 9.98 3.17 -11.84
N ILE A 101 10.91 3.88 -12.48
CA ILE A 101 11.47 3.48 -13.79
C ILE A 101 12.21 2.15 -13.63
N GLY A 102 11.90 1.16 -14.47
CA GLY A 102 12.59 -0.14 -14.44
C GLY A 102 12.15 -1.07 -13.30
N GLY A 103 11.02 -0.79 -12.65
CA GLY A 103 10.33 -1.78 -11.81
C GLY A 103 10.86 -1.97 -10.39
N SER A 104 11.67 -1.04 -9.89
CA SER A 104 12.21 -1.15 -8.52
C SER A 104 11.30 -0.56 -7.44
N GLY A 105 10.24 0.18 -7.80
CA GLY A 105 9.31 0.76 -6.84
C GLY A 105 8.31 -0.28 -6.36
N ARG A 106 7.90 -0.19 -5.08
CA ARG A 106 6.79 -1.02 -4.58
C ARG A 106 5.53 -0.83 -5.42
N SER A 107 5.25 0.41 -5.82
CA SER A 107 4.09 0.78 -6.63
C SER A 107 4.04 0.15 -8.02
N ASN A 108 5.18 -0.31 -8.55
CA ASN A 108 5.16 -1.08 -9.79
C ASN A 108 4.45 -2.44 -9.61
N ASN A 109 4.35 -2.95 -8.38
CA ASN A 109 3.73 -4.23 -8.05
C ASN A 109 2.27 -4.09 -7.60
N HIS A 110 1.63 -2.94 -7.82
CA HIS A 110 0.25 -2.67 -7.40
C HIS A 110 -0.79 -3.13 -8.43
N PHE A 111 -0.34 -3.66 -9.56
CA PHE A 111 -1.17 -4.02 -10.70
C PHE A 111 -1.43 -5.52 -10.74
N HIS A 112 -2.66 -5.91 -11.07
CA HIS A 112 -3.01 -7.30 -11.35
C HIS A 112 -4.12 -7.36 -12.39
N ASN A 113 -3.84 -7.85 -13.59
CA ASN A 113 -4.84 -8.10 -14.61
C ASN A 113 -5.46 -9.50 -14.42
N PRO A 114 -6.70 -9.61 -13.91
CA PRO A 114 -7.32 -10.89 -13.61
C PRO A 114 -7.73 -11.70 -14.85
N LEU A 115 -7.61 -11.11 -16.06
CA LEU A 115 -7.89 -11.80 -17.33
C LEU A 115 -6.66 -12.51 -17.89
N GLN A 116 -5.47 -12.30 -17.31
CA GLN A 116 -4.28 -13.04 -17.69
C GLN A 116 -4.33 -14.47 -17.17
N ALA A 117 -4.08 -15.42 -18.07
CA ALA A 117 -4.07 -16.85 -17.73
C ALA A 117 -2.84 -17.23 -16.88
N ASP A 118 -1.71 -16.59 -17.14
CA ASP A 118 -0.49 -16.72 -16.34
C ASP A 118 -0.39 -15.55 -15.36
N TRP A 119 -0.31 -15.86 -14.07
CA TRP A 119 -0.27 -14.85 -13.02
C TRP A 119 1.09 -14.14 -12.93
N GLU A 120 2.17 -14.78 -13.40
CA GLU A 120 3.49 -14.15 -13.49
C GLU A 120 3.47 -12.99 -14.51
N GLU A 121 2.60 -13.09 -15.53
CA GLU A 121 2.40 -12.06 -16.56
C GLU A 121 1.19 -11.15 -16.27
N ALA A 122 0.54 -11.31 -15.10
CA ALA A 122 -0.60 -10.49 -14.69
C ALA A 122 -0.21 -9.14 -14.08
N GLY A 123 1.08 -8.91 -13.83
CA GLY A 123 1.60 -7.68 -13.24
C GLY A 123 1.72 -6.51 -14.22
N LEU A 124 2.34 -5.44 -13.72
CA LEU A 124 2.58 -4.26 -14.52
C LEU A 124 3.54 -4.58 -15.67
N ASN A 125 3.25 -4.12 -16.88
CA ASN A 125 4.16 -4.19 -18.03
C ASN A 125 3.72 -3.20 -19.11
N ASP A 126 4.08 -1.94 -18.95
CA ASP A 126 3.63 -0.84 -19.80
C ASP A 126 4.75 0.18 -20.07
N TYR A 127 4.52 1.07 -21.02
CA TYR A 127 5.46 2.11 -21.44
C TYR A 127 4.84 3.50 -21.30
N VAL A 128 5.55 4.41 -20.63
CA VAL A 128 5.23 5.85 -20.66
C VAL A 128 6.35 6.57 -21.40
N GLY A 129 6.07 6.93 -22.66
CA GLY A 129 7.08 7.47 -23.57
C GLY A 129 8.22 6.46 -23.80
N PRO A 130 9.50 6.84 -23.62
CA PRO A 130 10.63 5.92 -23.82
C PRO A 130 10.90 5.01 -22.62
N PHE A 131 10.18 5.16 -21.51
CA PHE A 131 10.46 4.46 -20.27
C PHE A 131 9.52 3.28 -20.08
N ARG A 132 10.10 2.12 -19.74
CA ARG A 132 9.36 0.90 -19.41
C ARG A 132 9.13 0.83 -17.91
N TYR A 133 7.92 0.43 -17.54
CA TYR A 133 7.52 0.17 -16.17
C TYR A 133 6.97 -1.24 -16.09
N TYR A 134 7.48 -2.01 -15.14
CA TYR A 134 7.06 -3.38 -14.94
C TYR A 134 7.15 -3.75 -13.48
N GLY A 135 6.41 -4.76 -13.05
CA GLY A 135 6.40 -5.26 -11.68
C GLY A 135 5.64 -6.56 -11.59
N GLN A 136 5.82 -7.28 -10.48
CA GLN A 136 5.08 -8.48 -10.19
C GLN A 136 3.58 -8.16 -10.08
N SER A 137 2.76 -9.16 -10.40
CA SER A 137 1.33 -9.14 -10.08
C SER A 137 1.13 -8.83 -8.60
N SER A 138 0.22 -7.92 -8.26
CA SER A 138 -0.04 -7.54 -6.86
C SER A 138 -0.45 -8.74 -5.99
N ALA A 139 -1.12 -9.72 -6.59
CA ALA A 139 -1.47 -10.97 -5.93
C ALA A 139 -0.24 -11.85 -5.60
N ILE A 140 0.81 -11.80 -6.43
CA ILE A 140 2.09 -12.50 -6.20
C ILE A 140 2.97 -11.68 -5.24
N TRP A 141 3.07 -10.37 -5.46
CA TRP A 141 3.83 -9.45 -4.62
C TRP A 141 3.38 -9.49 -3.16
N ALA A 142 2.07 -9.59 -2.92
CA ALA A 142 1.51 -9.76 -1.59
C ALA A 142 1.95 -11.06 -0.88
N GLN A 143 2.42 -12.07 -1.61
CA GLN A 143 2.89 -13.35 -1.06
C GLN A 143 4.42 -13.47 -1.06
N ASN A 144 5.12 -12.66 -1.85
CA ASN A 144 6.56 -12.75 -2.03
C ASN A 144 7.30 -12.23 -0.79
N SER A 145 7.99 -13.08 -0.03
CA SER A 145 8.81 -12.67 1.12
C SER A 145 10.17 -12.06 0.73
N GLU A 146 10.56 -12.14 -0.54
CA GLU A 146 11.75 -11.49 -1.11
C GLU A 146 11.40 -10.08 -1.63
N GLN A 147 10.74 -9.26 -0.80
CA GLN A 147 10.49 -7.85 -1.13
C GLN A 147 11.72 -6.98 -0.81
N ASP A 148 12.24 -6.29 -1.83
CA ASP A 148 13.51 -5.59 -1.69
C ASP A 148 13.35 -4.15 -1.18
N VAL A 149 12.40 -3.42 -1.76
CA VAL A 149 12.28 -1.96 -1.62
C VAL A 149 11.18 -1.61 -0.61
N GLY A 150 11.51 -0.77 0.39
CA GLY A 150 10.59 -0.39 1.48
C GLY A 150 10.42 -1.45 2.59
N GLY A 151 11.10 -2.59 2.48
CA GLY A 151 11.12 -3.67 3.47
C GLY A 151 10.19 -4.85 3.13
N GLN A 152 10.21 -5.85 4.01
CA GLN A 152 9.48 -7.11 3.86
C GLN A 152 8.16 -7.08 4.63
N TRP A 153 7.06 -7.03 3.89
CA TRP A 153 5.70 -6.84 4.42
C TRP A 153 4.68 -7.72 3.71
N SER A 154 5.13 -8.83 3.13
CA SER A 154 4.24 -9.79 2.50
C SER A 154 3.29 -10.43 3.51
N TRP A 155 2.31 -11.18 3.02
CA TRP A 155 1.43 -11.99 3.84
C TRP A 155 2.20 -13.04 4.66
N GLU A 156 3.26 -13.60 4.08
CA GLU A 156 4.14 -14.53 4.80
C GLU A 156 4.85 -13.84 5.96
N ASP A 157 5.47 -12.69 5.70
CA ASP A 157 6.17 -11.89 6.73
C ASP A 157 5.21 -11.44 7.84
N THR A 158 4.06 -10.90 7.44
CA THR A 158 3.01 -10.42 8.36
C THR A 158 2.53 -11.53 9.30
N ARG A 159 2.35 -12.75 8.77
CA ARG A 159 2.01 -13.92 9.60
C ARG A 159 3.17 -14.33 10.51
N GLY A 160 4.41 -14.23 10.02
CA GLY A 160 5.61 -14.43 10.83
C GLY A 160 5.69 -13.48 12.02
N PHE A 161 5.43 -12.18 11.79
CA PHE A 161 5.33 -11.18 12.85
C PHE A 161 4.25 -11.52 13.85
N TYR A 162 3.06 -11.92 13.38
CA TYR A 162 1.97 -12.30 14.27
C TYR A 162 2.33 -13.50 15.15
N TYR A 163 2.94 -14.54 14.56
CA TYR A 163 3.44 -15.69 15.31
C TYR A 163 4.48 -15.29 16.37
N LYS A 164 5.43 -14.43 16.01
CA LYS A 164 6.43 -13.89 16.96
C LYS A 164 5.76 -13.08 18.07
N ALA A 165 4.75 -12.30 17.75
CA ALA A 165 4.01 -11.49 18.73
C ALA A 165 3.29 -12.36 19.78
N LEU A 166 2.83 -13.54 19.39
CA LEU A 166 2.19 -14.50 20.28
C LEU A 166 3.16 -15.34 21.12
N THR A 167 4.41 -15.50 20.66
CA THR A 167 5.36 -16.47 21.22
C THR A 167 6.58 -15.84 21.91
N ALA A 168 6.87 -14.56 21.68
CA ALA A 168 8.06 -13.93 22.24
C ALA A 168 8.01 -13.81 23.77
N GLY A 169 9.16 -14.09 24.40
CA GLY A 169 9.30 -14.12 25.86
C GLY A 169 9.23 -12.74 26.51
N SER A 170 9.76 -11.70 25.84
CA SER A 170 9.75 -10.35 26.38
C SER A 170 8.55 -9.54 25.90
N ARG A 171 8.08 -8.61 26.75
CA ARG A 171 7.01 -7.68 26.38
C ARG A 171 7.40 -6.79 25.20
N GLN A 172 8.65 -6.34 25.17
CA GLN A 172 9.16 -5.45 24.12
C GLN A 172 9.13 -6.12 22.75
N GLU A 173 9.59 -7.37 22.65
CA GLU A 173 9.56 -8.11 21.38
C GLU A 173 8.14 -8.40 20.92
N ARG A 174 7.23 -8.70 21.85
CA ARG A 174 5.80 -8.90 21.51
C ARG A 174 5.17 -7.62 20.98
N GLU A 175 5.40 -6.49 21.64
CA GLU A 175 4.85 -5.20 21.19
C GLU A 175 5.39 -4.82 19.81
N ALA A 176 6.70 -5.00 19.57
CA ALA A 176 7.30 -4.73 18.27
C ALA A 176 6.72 -5.64 17.18
N ALA A 177 6.62 -6.94 17.45
CA ALA A 177 6.06 -7.89 16.49
C ALA A 177 4.55 -7.66 16.24
N PHE A 178 3.78 -7.21 17.23
CA PHE A 178 2.40 -6.79 17.00
C PHE A 178 2.34 -5.51 16.15
N ALA A 179 3.19 -4.52 16.41
CA ALA A 179 3.26 -3.31 15.61
C ALA A 179 3.57 -3.63 14.13
N ASP A 180 4.55 -4.51 13.88
CA ASP A 180 4.90 -4.99 12.54
C ASP A 180 3.75 -5.79 11.91
N THR A 181 3.04 -6.60 12.70
CA THR A 181 1.83 -7.32 12.22
C THR A 181 0.78 -6.33 11.69
N PHE A 182 0.43 -5.31 12.47
CA PHE A 182 -0.60 -4.36 12.07
C PHE A 182 -0.14 -3.49 10.90
N ARG A 183 1.13 -3.11 10.85
CA ARG A 183 1.70 -2.42 9.70
C ARG A 183 1.65 -3.28 8.43
N GLY A 184 2.10 -4.53 8.50
CA GLY A 184 2.04 -5.47 7.37
C GLY A 184 0.62 -5.72 6.88
N LEU A 185 -0.35 -5.89 7.80
CA LEU A 185 -1.77 -5.96 7.43
C LEU A 185 -2.24 -4.70 6.69
N GLY A 186 -1.72 -3.53 7.06
CA GLY A 186 -2.05 -2.28 6.40
C GLY A 186 -1.55 -2.24 4.95
N GLN A 187 -0.34 -2.75 4.70
CA GLN A 187 0.25 -2.87 3.37
C GLN A 187 -0.50 -3.87 2.50
N ILE A 188 -0.99 -4.97 3.08
CA ILE A 188 -1.82 -5.93 2.37
C ILE A 188 -3.20 -5.35 2.05
N CYS A 189 -3.80 -4.58 2.97
CA CYS A 189 -5.06 -3.88 2.72
C CYS A 189 -4.92 -2.87 1.58
N HIS A 190 -3.79 -2.18 1.46
CA HIS A 190 -3.50 -1.30 0.33
C HIS A 190 -3.62 -2.03 -1.01
N LEU A 191 -2.94 -3.18 -1.18
CA LEU A 191 -3.01 -3.96 -2.43
C LEU A 191 -4.44 -4.45 -2.75
N ILE A 192 -5.23 -4.80 -1.72
CA ILE A 192 -6.64 -5.16 -1.88
C ILE A 192 -7.48 -3.97 -2.35
N GLN A 193 -7.21 -2.77 -1.82
CA GLN A 193 -7.89 -1.54 -2.23
C GLN A 193 -7.58 -1.22 -3.69
N ASP A 194 -6.33 -1.36 -4.11
CA ASP A 194 -5.93 -1.17 -5.51
C ASP A 194 -6.58 -2.16 -6.47
N ALA A 195 -6.83 -3.39 -6.03
CA ALA A 195 -7.60 -4.35 -6.83
C ALA A 195 -9.05 -3.89 -7.11
N SER A 196 -9.55 -2.84 -6.44
CA SER A 196 -10.84 -2.20 -6.75
C SER A 196 -10.74 -1.05 -7.75
N ILE A 197 -9.54 -0.61 -8.11
CA ILE A 197 -9.30 0.53 -8.99
C ILE A 197 -9.10 0.04 -10.44
N PRO A 198 -9.94 0.48 -11.41
CA PRO A 198 -9.88 0.01 -12.79
C PRO A 198 -8.50 0.15 -13.46
N ALA A 199 -7.71 1.17 -13.11
CA ALA A 199 -6.37 1.36 -13.66
C ALA A 199 -5.39 0.26 -13.22
N HIS A 200 -5.43 -0.14 -11.95
CA HIS A 200 -4.56 -1.17 -11.37
C HIS A 200 -4.91 -2.56 -11.90
N VAL A 201 -6.20 -2.84 -12.15
CA VAL A 201 -6.62 -4.13 -12.73
C VAL A 201 -6.54 -4.21 -14.25
N ARG A 202 -6.24 -3.10 -14.94
CA ARG A 202 -6.06 -3.06 -16.40
C ARG A 202 -4.61 -2.88 -16.83
N ASN A 203 -3.66 -2.93 -15.89
CA ASN A 203 -2.24 -2.71 -16.17
C ASN A 203 -2.03 -1.35 -16.87
N SER A 204 -2.71 -0.31 -16.35
CA SER A 204 -2.74 1.02 -16.96
C SER A 204 -1.93 1.96 -16.09
N ILE A 205 -0.63 2.11 -16.38
CA ILE A 205 0.23 2.98 -15.58
C ILE A 205 -0.01 4.45 -15.92
N HIS A 206 -0.08 5.29 -14.89
CA HIS A 206 -0.27 6.72 -15.04
C HIS A 206 0.74 7.45 -14.15
N ILE A 207 1.78 8.04 -14.77
CA ILE A 207 2.88 8.72 -14.07
C ILE A 207 2.80 10.20 -14.35
N GLY A 208 2.56 11.00 -13.31
CA GLY A 208 2.56 12.47 -13.45
C GLY A 208 1.46 13.02 -14.37
N PHE A 209 0.50 12.17 -14.75
CA PHE A 209 -0.70 12.58 -15.47
C PHE A 209 -1.89 12.42 -14.52
N ASN A 210 -2.39 13.57 -14.08
CA ASN A 210 -3.77 13.74 -13.63
C ASN A 210 -4.65 13.75 -14.87
#